data_AF-A0A529VJ48-F1
#
_entry.id   AF-A0A529VJ48-F1
#
_cell.length_a   1.000
_cell.length_b   1.000
_cell.length_c   1.000
_cell.angle_alpha   90.00
_cell.angle_beta   90.00
_cell.angle_gamma   90.00
#
_symmetry.space_group_name_H-M   'P 1'
#
loop_
_entity.id
_entity.type
_entity.pdbx_description
1 polymer ?
#
loop_
_entity_poly.entity_id
_entity_poly.type
_entity_poly.pdbx_seq_one_letter_code
_entity_poly.pdbx_strand_id
1 'polypeptide(L)' 'RQLGQVDIVGADVVEVAPAYDHADITAIAGSIIAMHYLGLVADRKARLDDLNNGTHAVLHNANGI' A
#
# COMPACT_ATOMS: atom_id res chain seq x y z
N ARG A 1 -10.04 3.71 4.51
CA ARG A 1 -9.89 2.54 3.62
C ARG A 1 -10.02 1.28 4.49
N GLN A 2 -11.02 0.41 4.26
CA GLN A 2 -11.28 -0.74 5.14
C GLN A 2 -10.25 -1.89 5.00
N LEU A 3 -9.49 -1.93 3.89
CA LEU A 3 -8.50 -2.98 3.61
C LEU A 3 -7.14 -2.80 4.30
N GLY A 4 -6.92 -1.73 5.08
CA GLY A 4 -5.60 -1.41 5.64
C GLY A 4 -5.04 -2.40 6.67
N GLN A 5 -5.92 -3.22 7.25
CA GLN A 5 -5.58 -4.29 8.20
C GLN A 5 -5.33 -5.64 7.51
N VAL A 6 -5.68 -5.78 6.24
CA VAL A 6 -5.45 -7.01 5.48
C VAL A 6 -4.00 -7.06 5.00
N ASP A 7 -3.36 -8.22 5.16
CA ASP A 7 -2.02 -8.46 4.62
C ASP A 7 -2.08 -8.81 3.13
N ILE A 8 -2.37 -7.79 2.30
CA ILE A 8 -2.34 -7.90 0.84
C ILE A 8 -0.90 -8.12 0.35
N VAL A 9 -0.60 -9.27 -0.25
CA VAL A 9 0.74 -9.61 -0.76
C VAL A 9 0.96 -9.22 -2.23
N GLY A 10 -0.11 -8.90 -2.96
CA GLY A 10 -0.09 -8.53 -4.37
C GLY A 10 -1.49 -8.13 -4.85
N ALA A 11 -1.57 -7.43 -5.98
CA ALA A 11 -2.81 -7.09 -6.66
C ALA A 11 -2.56 -6.97 -8.17
N ASP A 12 -3.61 -7.23 -8.95
CA ASP A 12 -3.61 -7.04 -10.41
C ASP A 12 -4.90 -6.34 -10.84
N VAL A 13 -4.81 -5.53 -11.90
CA VAL A 13 -5.94 -4.81 -12.50
C VAL A 13 -6.15 -5.36 -13.90
N VAL A 14 -7.14 -6.22 -14.03
CA VAL A 14 -7.50 -6.92 -15.28
C VAL A 14 -8.76 -6.33 -15.91
N GLU A 15 -9.08 -6.77 -17.13
CA GLU A 15 -10.29 -6.41 -17.87
C GLU A 15 -10.40 -4.92 -18.27
N VAL A 16 -9.27 -4.23 -18.44
CA VAL A 16 -9.24 -2.92 -19.09
C VAL A 16 -9.12 -3.13 -20.60
N ALA A 17 -10.12 -2.68 -21.36
CA ALA A 17 -10.17 -2.85 -22.82
C ALA A 17 -10.18 -1.49 -23.55
N PRO A 18 -9.02 -0.89 -23.87
CA PRO A 18 -8.93 0.45 -24.44
C PRO A 18 -9.74 0.64 -25.74
N ALA A 19 -9.81 -0.39 -26.59
CA ALA A 19 -10.57 -0.33 -27.84
C ALA A 19 -12.08 -0.14 -27.66
N TYR A 20 -12.60 -0.46 -26.47
CA TYR A 20 -14.01 -0.34 -26.10
C TYR A 20 -14.23 0.66 -24.95
N ASP A 21 -13.18 1.37 -24.54
CA ASP A 21 -13.22 2.28 -23.41
C ASP A 21 -13.52 3.71 -23.87
N HIS A 22 -14.80 4.05 -23.91
CA HIS A 22 -15.22 5.39 -24.30
C HIS A 22 -14.77 6.42 -23.26
N ALA A 23 -14.04 7.45 -23.71
CA ALA A 23 -13.52 8.52 -22.87
C ALA A 23 -12.58 8.04 -21.73
N ASP A 24 -11.86 6.93 -21.94
CA ASP A 24 -10.86 6.39 -21.02
C ASP A 24 -11.40 6.07 -19.61
N ILE A 25 -12.71 5.88 -19.48
CA ILE A 25 -13.38 5.75 -18.18
C ILE A 25 -12.82 4.54 -17.41
N THR A 26 -12.68 3.41 -18.09
CA THR A 26 -12.19 2.14 -17.52
C THR A 26 -10.69 2.23 -17.21
N ALA A 27 -9.90 2.86 -18.07
CA ALA A 27 -8.48 3.10 -17.85
C ALA A 27 -8.24 4.02 -16.63
N ILE A 28 -9.03 5.08 -16.50
CA ILE A 28 -8.99 5.99 -15.35
C ILE A 28 -9.43 5.26 -14.07
N ALA A 29 -10.51 4.50 -14.13
CA ALA A 29 -10.97 3.69 -13.00
C ALA A 29 -9.88 2.70 -12.54
N GLY A 30 -9.26 1.98 -13.48
CA GLY A 30 -8.15 1.06 -13.19
C GLY A 30 -6.95 1.78 -12.55
N SER A 31 -6.62 2.98 -13.04
CA SER A 31 -5.55 3.82 -12.48
C SER A 31 -5.84 4.26 -11.04
N ILE A 32 -7.09 4.61 -10.72
CA ILE A 32 -7.52 4.99 -9.37
C ILE A 32 -7.42 3.79 -8.41
N ILE A 33 -7.82 2.59 -8.86
CA ILE A 33 -7.68 1.37 -8.06
C ILE A 33 -6.20 1.05 -7.78
N ALA A 34 -5.34 1.14 -8.80
CA ALA A 34 -3.90 0.96 -8.65
C ALA A 34 -3.30 1.98 -7.66
N MET A 35 -3.69 3.26 -7.76
CA MET A 35 -3.29 4.30 -6.82
C MET A 35 -3.73 3.97 -5.38
N HIS A 36 -4.95 3.48 -5.19
CA HIS A 36 -5.41 3.06 -3.86
C HIS A 36 -4.62 1.89 -3.30
N TYR A 37 -4.29 0.90 -4.14
CA TYR A 37 -3.43 -0.21 -3.75
C TYR A 37 -2.02 0.27 -3.34
N LEU A 38 -1.39 1.14 -4.13
CA LEU A 38 -0.10 1.76 -3.78
C LEU A 38 -0.17 2.48 -2.44
N GLY A 39 -1.27 3.17 -2.18
CA GLY A 39 -1.52 3.79 -0.89
C GLY A 39 -1.55 2.79 0.27
N LEU A 40 -2.14 1.61 0.09
CA LEU A 40 -2.12 0.54 1.11
C LEU A 40 -0.72 -0.03 1.35
N VAL A 41 0.08 -0.17 0.28
CA VAL A 41 1.48 -0.62 0.37
C VAL A 41 2.33 0.42 1.11
N ALA A 42 2.15 1.70 0.80
CA ALA A 42 2.82 2.79 1.50
C ALA A 42 2.42 2.84 2.99
N ASP A 43 1.14 2.70 3.32
CA ASP A 43 0.66 2.64 4.70
C ASP A 43 1.28 1.46 5.46
N ARG A 44 1.43 0.28 4.81
CA ARG A 44 2.12 -0.86 5.43
C ARG A 44 3.59 -0.54 5.70
N LYS A 45 4.29 0.02 4.71
CA LYS A 45 5.70 0.39 4.84
C LYS A 45 5.92 1.36 5.99
N ALA A 46 5.11 2.42 6.08
CA ALA A 46 5.20 3.39 7.18
C ALA A 46 5.05 2.72 8.56
N ARG A 47 4.07 1.82 8.74
CA ARG A 47 3.91 1.07 9.99
C ARG A 47 5.10 0.18 10.31
N LEU A 48 5.70 -0.47 9.31
CA LEU A 48 6.90 -1.30 9.50
C LEU A 48 8.11 -0.45 9.89
N ASP A 49 8.28 0.71 9.27
CA ASP A 49 9.36 1.65 9.60
C ASP A 49 9.21 2.17 11.04
N ASP A 50 7.99 2.52 11.46
CA ASP A 50 7.70 2.92 12.85
C ASP A 50 8.05 1.82 13.87
N LEU A 51 7.72 0.56 13.57
CA LEU A 51 8.06 -0.59 14.43
C LEU A 51 9.59 -0.80 14.54
N ASN A 52 10.31 -0.67 13.42
CA ASN A 52 11.76 -0.83 13.40
C ASN A 52 12.46 0.28 14.19
N ASN A 53 12.00 1.52 14.02
CA ASN A 53 12.54 2.69 14.72
C ASN A 53 12.33 2.61 16.23
N GLY A 54 11.13 2.18 16.66
CA GLY A 54 10.83 1.95 18.09
C GLY A 54 11.70 0.85 18.70
N THR A 55 11.95 -0.23 17.96
CA THR A 55 12.83 -1.33 18.41
C THR A 55 14.25 -0.85 18.66
N HIS A 56 14.83 -0.03 17.78
CA HIS A 56 16.18 0.50 17.96
C HIS A 56 16.30 1.44 19.19
N ALA A 57 15.26 2.25 19.46
CA ALA A 57 15.20 3.08 20.66
C ALA A 57 15.17 2.25 21.96
N VAL A 58 14.44 1.14 21.96
CA VAL A 58 14.38 0.21 23.10
C VAL A 58 15.70 -0.56 23.27
N LEU A 59 16.37 -0.97 22.20
CA LEU A 59 17.67 -1.64 22.34
C LEU A 59 18.76 -0.70 22.90
N HIS A 60 18.76 0.57 22.50
CA HIS A 60 19.70 1.56 23.02
C HIS A 60 19.50 1.80 24.52
N ASN A 61 18.26 1.85 25.00
CA ASN A 61 17.99 2.08 26.42
C ASN A 61 18.27 0.84 27.30
N ALA A 62 18.13 -0.37 26.76
CA ALA A 62 18.38 -1.61 27.48
C ALA A 62 19.89 -1.91 27.67
N ASN A 63 20.75 -1.41 26.78
CA ASN A 63 22.21 -1.58 26.85
C ASN A 63 22.92 -0.47 27.66
N GLY A 64 22.16 0.49 28.19
CA GLY A 64 22.67 1.62 28.99
C GLY A 64 22.60 1.42 30.50
N ILE A 65 22.31 0.21 30.98
CA ILE A 65 22.35 -0.23 32.38
C ILE A 65 23.51 -1.20 32.63
#